data_AF-A0A2T6KEQ4-F1
#
_entry.id   AF-A0A2T6KEQ4-F1
#
_cell.length_a   1.000
_cell.length_b   1.000
_cell.length_c   1.000
_cell.angle_alpha   90.00
_cell.angle_beta   90.00
_cell.angle_gamma   90.00
#
_symmetry.space_group_name_H-M   'P 1'
#
loop_
_entity.id
_entity.type
_entity.pdbx_description
1 polymer ?
#
loop_
_entity_poly.entity_id
_entity_poly.type
_entity_poly.pdbx_seq_one_letter_code
_entity_poly.pdbx_strand_id
1 'polypeptide(L)'
;MCWSAEVSGVMIGAGAVAAAVTYRRGEAPAIWLTLGYFTLMEALQLWGYAVLDQCGTPANRSVTFLSYLHISLQPFLINAFAMELVPVPVKHRVRNWVYGACAVSTLVMWAQLIPAPQLGECVPGVPLCAENWCTVSGDWHIAWDVPYNGLMVPLERFFGTATGFPTYMFTVFAVPLIYGAWRFVILHAVVGPVLASALTTNPNEMPAIWCLFSIAILLVALSPVVRKWMTATHWWGKEINAQG
;
A
#
# COMPACT_ATOMS: atom_id res chain seq x y z
N MET A 1 -2.90 23.02 -4.77
CA MET A 1 -2.85 21.76 -4.00
C MET A 1 -3.46 22.00 -2.63
N CYS A 2 -4.41 21.18 -2.18
CA CYS A 2 -5.06 21.32 -0.86
C CYS A 2 -4.34 20.52 0.23
N TRP A 3 -3.58 19.48 -0.15
CA TRP A 3 -2.66 18.78 0.73
C TRP A 3 -1.25 19.29 0.45
N SER A 4 -0.56 19.75 1.50
CA SER A 4 0.73 20.42 1.40
C SER A 4 1.81 19.67 2.16
N ALA A 5 3.06 20.08 1.95
CA ALA A 5 4.23 19.57 2.66
C ALA A 5 4.05 19.59 4.19
N GLU A 6 3.38 20.61 4.73
CA GLU A 6 3.08 20.73 6.16
C GLU A 6 2.22 19.57 6.66
N VAL A 7 1.22 19.15 5.88
CA VAL A 7 0.31 18.08 6.29
C VAL A 7 1.03 16.73 6.31
N SER A 8 1.86 16.44 5.31
CA SER A 8 2.75 15.27 5.35
C SER A 8 3.73 15.35 6.53
N GLY A 9 4.25 16.53 6.87
CA GLY A 9 5.06 16.74 8.08
C GLY A 9 4.32 16.37 9.38
N VAL A 10 3.05 16.76 9.52
CA VAL A 10 2.20 16.38 10.65
C VAL A 10 1.96 14.87 10.68
N MET A 11 1.69 14.25 9.53
CA MET A 11 1.46 12.81 9.42
C MET A 11 2.71 11.99 9.75
N ILE A 12 3.91 12.48 9.38
CA ILE A 12 5.19 11.89 9.82
C ILE A 12 5.27 11.91 11.34
N GLY A 13 4.99 13.05 11.97
CA GLY A 13 4.99 13.18 13.42
C GLY A 13 4.00 12.22 14.10
N ALA A 14 2.77 12.17 13.61
CA ALA A 14 1.73 11.29 14.12
C ALA A 14 2.09 9.80 13.98
N GLY A 15 2.57 9.40 12.80
CA GLY A 15 3.01 8.03 12.51
C GLY A 15 4.21 7.61 13.35
N ALA A 16 5.22 8.47 13.50
CA ALA A 16 6.39 8.22 14.33
C ALA A 16 6.03 8.07 15.82
N VAL A 17 5.15 8.94 16.33
CA VAL A 17 4.65 8.83 17.71
C VAL A 17 3.88 7.52 17.90
N ALA A 18 2.99 7.18 16.97
CA ALA A 18 2.23 5.93 17.03
C ALA A 18 3.13 4.69 17.02
N ALA A 19 4.14 4.66 16.14
CA ALA A 19 5.13 3.59 16.08
C ALA A 19 5.93 3.47 17.40
N ALA A 20 6.41 4.60 17.94
CA ALA A 20 7.14 4.62 19.21
C ALA A 20 6.27 4.18 20.40
N VAL A 21 5.01 4.61 20.46
CA VAL A 21 4.07 4.23 21.52
C VAL A 21 3.76 2.74 21.46
N THR A 22 3.47 2.19 20.28
CA THR A 22 3.18 0.75 20.10
C THR A 22 4.40 -0.12 20.41
N TYR A 23 5.60 0.31 20.01
CA TYR A 23 6.86 -0.32 20.41
C TYR A 23 7.03 -0.35 21.93
N ARG A 24 6.85 0.79 22.61
CA ARG A 24 6.97 0.88 24.08
C ARG A 24 5.92 0.07 24.84
N ARG A 25 4.76 -0.17 24.24
CA ARG A 25 3.69 -1.03 24.80
C ARG A 25 3.96 -2.53 24.64
N GLY A 26 5.03 -2.91 23.94
CA GLY A 26 5.35 -4.33 23.68
C GLY A 26 4.42 -4.98 22.65
N GLU A 27 3.80 -4.18 21.77
CA GLU A 27 3.00 -4.71 20.67
C GLU A 27 3.88 -5.51 19.69
N ALA A 28 3.25 -6.42 18.94
CA ALA A 28 3.95 -7.26 17.97
C ALA A 28 4.76 -6.42 16.97
N PRO A 29 5.97 -6.86 16.55
CA PRO A 29 6.79 -6.16 15.57
C PRO A 29 6.06 -5.75 14.30
N ALA A 30 5.16 -6.59 13.81
CA ALA A 30 4.35 -6.30 12.64
C ALA A 30 3.53 -5.00 12.76
N ILE A 31 3.14 -4.58 13.97
CA ILE A 31 2.34 -3.37 14.19
C ILE A 31 3.22 -2.13 14.05
N TRP A 32 4.25 -1.99 14.88
CA TRP A 32 5.06 -0.78 14.89
C TRP A 32 5.97 -0.66 13.67
N LEU A 33 6.41 -1.78 13.07
CA LEU A 33 7.12 -1.77 11.78
C LEU A 33 6.22 -1.27 10.66
N THR A 34 4.95 -1.69 10.63
CA THR A 34 4.01 -1.24 9.58
C THR A 34 3.72 0.25 9.73
N LEU A 35 3.50 0.75 10.96
CA LEU A 35 3.37 2.19 11.22
C LEU A 35 4.61 2.97 10.76
N GLY A 36 5.81 2.51 11.14
CA GLY A 36 7.06 3.13 10.71
C GLY A 36 7.24 3.11 9.20
N TYR A 37 6.82 2.03 8.55
CA TYR A 37 6.88 1.89 7.09
C TYR A 37 5.98 2.89 6.38
N PHE A 38 4.73 3.05 6.78
CA PHE A 38 3.85 4.07 6.17
C PHE A 38 4.26 5.51 6.57
N THR A 39 4.87 5.69 7.73
CA THR A 39 5.51 6.98 8.10
C THR A 39 6.65 7.33 7.15
N LEU A 40 7.44 6.34 6.70
CA LEU A 40 8.48 6.54 5.69
C LEU A 40 7.88 6.98 4.35
N MET A 41 6.69 6.52 3.98
CA MET A 41 6.02 6.98 2.76
C MET A 41 5.70 8.48 2.85
N GLU A 42 5.17 8.96 3.97
CA GLU A 42 4.94 10.40 4.16
C GLU A 42 6.24 11.21 4.08
N ALA A 43 7.37 10.67 4.55
CA ALA A 43 8.67 11.30 4.40
C ALA A 43 9.13 11.36 2.93
N LEU A 44 8.86 10.31 2.16
CA LEU A 44 9.10 10.29 0.71
C LEU A 44 8.20 11.30 0.00
N GLN A 45 6.92 11.42 0.39
CA GLN A 45 6.00 12.42 -0.15
C GLN A 45 6.43 13.84 0.20
N LEU A 46 6.91 14.09 1.43
CA LEU A 46 7.48 15.37 1.84
C LEU A 46 8.70 15.75 0.99
N TRP A 47 9.59 14.79 0.72
CA TRP A 47 10.69 15.01 -0.22
C TRP A 47 10.16 15.26 -1.64
N GLY A 48 9.14 14.52 -2.08
CA GLY A 48 8.45 14.71 -3.36
C GLY A 48 7.96 16.14 -3.56
N TYR A 49 7.35 16.74 -2.53
CA TYR A 49 6.92 18.15 -2.56
C TYR A 49 8.09 19.14 -2.76
N ALA A 50 9.28 18.85 -2.22
CA ALA A 50 10.44 19.74 -2.37
C ALA A 50 11.02 19.75 -3.80
N VAL A 51 10.74 18.72 -4.59
CA VAL A 51 11.24 18.55 -5.97
C VAL A 51 10.12 18.42 -6.99
N LEU A 52 8.91 18.84 -6.61
CA LEU A 52 7.68 18.67 -7.38
C LEU A 52 7.79 19.28 -8.78
N ASP A 53 7.31 18.56 -9.80
CA ASP A 53 7.32 18.94 -11.22
C ASP A 53 8.72 19.22 -11.82
N GLN A 54 9.81 19.00 -11.07
CA GLN A 54 11.18 19.12 -11.55
C GLN A 54 11.63 17.83 -12.27
N CYS A 55 10.82 17.39 -13.24
CA CYS A 55 11.09 16.19 -14.02
C CYS A 55 12.44 16.28 -14.74
N GLY A 56 13.16 15.16 -14.79
CA GLY A 56 14.51 15.10 -15.35
C GLY A 56 15.65 15.42 -14.36
N THR A 57 15.34 15.97 -13.18
CA THR A 57 16.36 16.12 -12.13
C THR A 57 16.65 14.78 -11.44
N PRO A 58 17.92 14.52 -11.02
CA PRO A 58 18.24 13.31 -10.27
C PRO A 58 17.45 13.18 -8.97
N ALA A 59 17.16 14.30 -8.31
CA ALA A 59 16.43 14.31 -7.04
C ALA A 59 14.97 13.87 -7.22
N ASN A 60 14.23 14.45 -8.19
CA ASN A 60 12.85 14.04 -8.49
C ASN A 60 12.78 12.58 -8.94
N ARG A 61 13.68 12.16 -9.84
CA ARG A 61 13.74 10.76 -10.30
C ARG A 61 14.00 9.80 -9.14
N SER A 62 14.90 10.16 -8.22
CA SER A 62 15.24 9.31 -7.07
C SER A 62 14.05 9.15 -6.12
N VAL A 63 13.37 10.24 -5.74
CA VAL A 63 12.22 10.14 -4.84
C VAL A 63 11.04 9.39 -5.47
N THR A 64 10.81 9.56 -6.78
CA THR A 64 9.78 8.80 -7.53
C THR A 64 10.08 7.30 -7.49
N PHE A 65 11.32 6.93 -7.82
CA PHE A 65 11.77 5.53 -7.82
C PHE A 65 11.69 4.89 -6.43
N LEU A 66 12.12 5.61 -5.39
CA LEU A 66 12.02 5.13 -4.00
C LEU A 66 10.58 4.99 -3.54
N SER A 67 9.69 5.90 -3.95
CA SER A 67 8.24 5.81 -3.68
C SER A 67 7.64 4.57 -4.35
N TYR A 68 8.01 4.28 -5.61
CA TYR A 68 7.61 3.06 -6.28
C TYR A 68 8.13 1.80 -5.58
N LEU A 69 9.41 1.77 -5.21
CA LEU A 69 9.98 0.63 -4.47
C LEU A 69 9.26 0.40 -3.14
N HIS A 70 8.92 1.48 -2.44
CA HIS A 70 8.11 1.41 -1.23
C HIS A 70 6.75 0.77 -1.53
N ILE A 71 6.00 1.26 -2.52
CA ILE A 71 4.71 0.69 -2.92
C ILE A 71 4.85 -0.81 -3.21
N SER A 72 5.89 -1.21 -3.96
CA SER A 72 6.09 -2.62 -4.33
C SER A 72 6.30 -3.58 -3.16
N LEU A 73 6.72 -3.07 -2.00
CA LEU A 73 6.99 -3.83 -0.78
C LEU A 73 5.88 -3.71 0.28
N GLN A 74 4.94 -2.77 0.13
CA GLN A 74 3.77 -2.62 1.00
C GLN A 74 3.00 -3.94 1.27
N PRO A 75 2.82 -4.88 0.31
CA PRO A 75 2.09 -6.11 0.58
C PRO A 75 2.65 -6.94 1.74
N PHE A 76 3.96 -6.88 1.98
CA PHE A 76 4.57 -7.56 3.13
C PHE A 76 4.10 -6.97 4.46
N LEU A 77 4.12 -5.65 4.59
CA LEU A 77 3.78 -4.95 5.82
C LEU A 77 2.27 -5.00 6.09
N ILE A 78 1.47 -4.79 5.04
CA ILE A 78 0.00 -4.91 5.13
C ILE A 78 -0.40 -6.31 5.61
N ASN A 79 0.16 -7.37 5.02
CA ASN A 79 -0.15 -8.73 5.44
C ASN A 79 0.44 -9.07 6.81
N ALA A 80 1.63 -8.56 7.16
CA ALA A 80 2.18 -8.72 8.50
C ALA A 80 1.21 -8.16 9.56
N PHE A 81 0.70 -6.94 9.32
CA PHE A 81 -0.28 -6.30 10.20
C PHE A 81 -1.61 -7.07 10.24
N ALA A 82 -2.17 -7.40 9.08
CA ALA A 82 -3.46 -8.10 9.00
C ALA A 82 -3.41 -9.50 9.64
N MET A 83 -2.26 -10.18 9.61
CA MET A 83 -2.06 -11.43 10.34
C MET A 83 -2.06 -11.28 11.86
N GLU A 84 -1.84 -10.08 12.42
CA GLU A 84 -2.02 -9.82 13.87
C GLU A 84 -3.50 -9.66 14.26
N LEU A 85 -4.40 -9.59 13.27
CA LEU A 85 -5.86 -9.47 13.47
C LEU A 85 -6.58 -10.83 13.36
N VAL A 86 -5.84 -11.93 13.22
CA VAL A 86 -6.39 -13.28 13.12
C VAL A 86 -5.79 -14.19 14.20
N PRO A 87 -6.43 -15.33 14.53
CA PRO A 87 -5.95 -16.22 15.57
C PRO A 87 -4.50 -16.70 15.34
N VAL A 88 -3.74 -16.89 16.42
CA VAL A 88 -2.33 -17.32 16.36
C VAL A 88 -2.13 -18.62 15.56
N PRO A 89 -2.95 -19.69 15.71
CA PRO A 89 -2.79 -20.92 14.92
C PRO A 89 -2.92 -20.69 13.41
N VAL A 90 -3.78 -19.74 13.05
CA VAL A 90 -4.02 -19.33 11.66
C VAL A 90 -2.80 -18.61 11.11
N LYS A 91 -2.33 -17.59 11.84
CA LYS A 91 -1.14 -16.80 11.50
C LYS A 91 0.04 -17.71 11.21
N HIS A 92 0.32 -18.67 12.09
CA HIS A 92 1.44 -19.60 11.91
C HIS A 92 1.30 -20.47 10.66
N ARG A 93 0.07 -20.92 10.34
CA ARG A 93 -0.20 -21.74 9.16
C ARG A 93 -0.03 -20.97 7.85
N VAL A 94 -0.44 -19.70 7.82
CA VAL A 94 -0.48 -18.93 6.56
C VAL A 94 0.78 -18.14 6.26
N ARG A 95 1.55 -17.78 7.29
CA ARG A 95 2.68 -16.84 7.20
C ARG A 95 3.62 -17.10 6.02
N ASN A 96 4.07 -18.34 5.84
CA ASN A 96 5.10 -18.65 4.85
C ASN A 96 4.58 -18.48 3.40
N TRP A 97 3.37 -18.96 3.11
CA TRP A 97 2.82 -18.83 1.76
C TRP A 97 2.34 -17.41 1.47
N VAL A 98 1.84 -16.69 2.49
CA VAL A 98 1.47 -15.27 2.36
C VAL A 98 2.68 -14.42 1.99
N TYR A 99 3.80 -14.56 2.71
CA TYR A 99 5.04 -13.86 2.35
C TYR A 99 5.64 -14.32 1.02
N GLY A 100 5.47 -15.60 0.67
CA GLY A 100 5.80 -16.09 -0.66
C GLY A 100 5.00 -15.38 -1.77
N ALA A 101 3.69 -15.20 -1.56
CA ALA A 101 2.83 -14.46 -2.49
C ALA A 101 3.23 -12.98 -2.58
N CYS A 102 3.54 -12.33 -1.46
CA CYS A 102 4.06 -10.95 -1.45
C CYS A 102 5.37 -10.86 -2.24
N ALA A 103 6.31 -11.79 -2.04
CA ALA A 103 7.57 -11.82 -2.77
C ALA A 103 7.36 -11.96 -4.28
N VAL A 104 6.49 -12.88 -4.71
CA VAL A 104 6.14 -13.02 -6.12
C VAL A 104 5.53 -11.74 -6.68
N SER A 105 4.60 -11.09 -5.96
CA SER A 105 4.02 -9.82 -6.41
C SER A 105 5.07 -8.72 -6.55
N THR A 106 5.97 -8.55 -5.57
CA THR A 106 7.08 -7.59 -5.65
C THR A 106 7.97 -7.87 -6.85
N LEU A 107 8.33 -9.14 -7.08
CA LEU A 107 9.16 -9.52 -8.24
C LEU A 107 8.46 -9.22 -9.56
N VAL A 108 7.15 -9.45 -9.66
CA VAL A 108 6.36 -9.09 -10.85
C VAL A 108 6.35 -7.57 -11.04
N MET A 109 6.11 -6.79 -9.99
CA MET A 109 6.16 -5.33 -10.06
C MET A 109 7.54 -4.82 -10.50
N TRP A 110 8.62 -5.45 -10.03
CA TRP A 110 9.98 -5.08 -10.47
C TRP A 110 10.26 -5.51 -11.91
N ALA A 111 9.74 -6.67 -12.34
CA ALA A 111 9.82 -7.09 -13.74
C ALA A 111 9.09 -6.12 -14.69
N GLN A 112 8.04 -5.45 -14.21
CA GLN A 112 7.39 -4.37 -14.98
C GLN A 112 8.27 -3.13 -15.17
N LEU A 113 9.37 -2.97 -14.42
CA LEU A 113 10.31 -1.86 -14.65
C LEU A 113 11.35 -2.16 -15.73
N ILE A 114 11.42 -3.40 -16.22
CA ILE A 114 12.40 -3.78 -17.25
C ILE A 114 12.00 -3.10 -18.56
N PRO A 115 12.86 -2.24 -19.14
CA PRO A 115 12.55 -1.55 -20.39
C PRO A 115 12.70 -2.51 -21.58
N ALA A 116 11.65 -3.29 -21.82
CA ALA A 116 11.59 -4.29 -22.88
C ALA A 116 10.38 -4.02 -23.78
N PRO A 117 10.56 -3.48 -25.00
CA PRO A 117 9.45 -3.18 -25.91
C PRO A 117 8.56 -4.40 -26.23
N GLN A 118 9.11 -5.61 -26.12
CA GLN A 118 8.40 -6.87 -26.35
C GLN A 118 7.32 -7.13 -25.29
N LEU A 119 7.42 -6.52 -24.11
CA LEU A 119 6.42 -6.62 -23.04
C LEU A 119 5.28 -5.60 -23.19
N GLY A 120 5.33 -4.76 -24.24
CA GLY A 120 4.37 -3.70 -24.48
C GLY A 120 4.52 -2.53 -23.50
N GLU A 121 3.64 -1.54 -23.67
CA GLU A 121 3.58 -0.35 -22.83
C GLU A 121 2.43 -0.46 -21.82
N CYS A 122 2.56 0.22 -20.68
CA CYS A 122 1.42 0.41 -19.80
C CYS A 122 0.31 1.20 -20.51
N VAL A 123 -0.93 1.05 -20.05
CA VAL A 123 -2.08 1.72 -20.66
C VAL A 123 -2.24 3.11 -20.04
N PRO A 124 -2.22 4.21 -20.83
CA PRO A 124 -2.45 5.55 -20.31
C PRO A 124 -3.78 5.65 -19.57
N GLY A 125 -3.81 6.42 -18.48
CA GLY A 125 -4.99 6.55 -17.63
C GLY A 125 -5.16 5.46 -16.57
N VAL A 126 -4.23 4.50 -16.51
CA VAL A 126 -4.12 3.51 -15.43
C VAL A 126 -3.11 4.01 -14.38
N PRO A 127 -3.30 3.72 -13.07
CA PRO A 127 -2.42 4.24 -12.04
C PRO A 127 -0.93 4.05 -12.31
N LEU A 128 -0.17 5.10 -12.01
CA LEU A 128 1.28 5.26 -12.20
C LEU A 128 1.78 5.22 -13.65
N CYS A 129 0.93 4.95 -14.65
CA CYS A 129 1.41 4.76 -16.02
C CYS A 129 1.82 6.09 -16.63
N ALA A 130 3.08 6.18 -17.05
CA ALA A 130 3.63 7.33 -17.76
C ALA A 130 4.92 6.94 -18.50
N GLU A 131 5.49 7.87 -19.28
CA GLU A 131 6.71 7.63 -20.05
C GLU A 131 8.01 7.89 -19.27
N ASN A 132 7.92 8.60 -18.15
CA ASN A 132 9.08 9.10 -17.42
C ASN A 132 8.93 8.87 -15.91
N TRP A 133 10.05 8.77 -15.21
CA TRP A 133 10.07 8.79 -13.75
C TRP A 133 9.90 10.22 -13.26
N CYS A 134 8.71 10.58 -12.77
CA CYS A 134 8.51 11.90 -12.18
C CYS A 134 7.48 11.94 -11.04
N THR A 135 7.79 12.68 -9.98
CA THR A 135 6.79 13.14 -9.01
C THR A 135 6.22 14.45 -9.53
N VAL A 136 4.93 14.45 -9.86
CA VAL A 136 4.23 15.57 -10.48
C VAL A 136 3.08 16.06 -9.60
N SER A 137 2.56 17.24 -9.90
CA SER A 137 1.35 17.76 -9.29
C SER A 137 0.12 16.96 -9.73
N GLY A 138 -0.68 16.48 -8.78
CA GLY A 138 -2.04 15.97 -9.00
C GLY A 138 -3.10 17.06 -8.83
N ASP A 139 -4.37 16.65 -8.73
CA ASP A 139 -5.52 17.54 -8.54
C ASP A 139 -5.41 18.32 -7.23
N TRP A 140 -4.98 17.66 -6.14
CA TRP A 140 -4.81 18.31 -4.83
C TRP A 140 -3.65 17.78 -3.97
N HIS A 141 -3.05 16.67 -4.36
CA HIS A 141 -1.90 15.97 -3.78
C HIS A 141 -0.87 15.64 -4.86
N ILE A 142 0.27 15.02 -4.51
CA ILE A 142 1.27 14.62 -5.51
C ILE A 142 0.80 13.39 -6.28
N ALA A 143 1.30 13.24 -7.49
CA ALA A 143 1.14 12.07 -8.34
C ALA A 143 2.50 11.51 -8.73
N TRP A 144 2.52 10.24 -9.12
CA TRP A 144 3.74 9.58 -9.57
C TRP A 144 3.57 9.03 -10.98
N ASP A 145 4.48 9.45 -11.85
CA ASP A 145 4.65 8.96 -13.19
C ASP A 145 5.76 7.90 -13.18
N VAL A 146 5.43 6.69 -13.67
CA VAL A 146 6.32 5.53 -13.67
C VAL A 146 6.30 4.86 -15.05
N PRO A 147 7.47 4.70 -15.69
CA PRO A 147 7.60 4.02 -16.98
C PRO A 147 7.67 2.51 -16.80
N TYR A 148 6.54 1.90 -16.42
CA TYR A 148 6.42 0.45 -16.36
C TYR A 148 5.88 -0.13 -17.67
N ASN A 149 6.31 -1.35 -18.00
CA ASN A 149 5.92 -2.06 -19.21
C ASN A 149 4.53 -2.71 -19.07
N GLY A 150 3.99 -3.18 -20.20
CA GLY A 150 2.66 -3.77 -20.31
C GLY A 150 2.54 -5.25 -19.89
N LEU A 151 3.50 -5.82 -19.16
CA LEU A 151 3.56 -7.27 -18.83
C LEU A 151 2.23 -7.82 -18.30
N MET A 152 1.54 -7.04 -17.47
CA MET A 152 0.28 -7.47 -16.83
C MET A 152 -0.98 -7.05 -17.59
N VAL A 153 -0.87 -6.26 -18.66
CA VAL A 153 -2.01 -5.79 -19.47
C VAL A 153 -2.87 -6.94 -20.02
N PRO A 154 -2.30 -8.06 -20.53
CA PRO A 154 -3.12 -9.19 -20.97
C PRO A 154 -3.98 -9.79 -19.84
N LEU A 155 -3.42 -9.89 -18.63
CA LEU A 155 -4.12 -10.41 -17.46
C LEU A 155 -5.25 -9.47 -17.04
N GLU A 156 -4.98 -8.16 -17.03
CA GLU A 156 -5.97 -7.15 -16.70
C GLU A 156 -7.14 -7.14 -17.68
N ARG A 157 -6.86 -7.25 -18.98
CA ARG A 157 -7.91 -7.38 -20.01
C ARG A 157 -8.75 -8.64 -19.83
N PHE A 158 -8.13 -9.75 -19.46
CA PHE A 158 -8.84 -11.01 -19.20
C PHE A 158 -9.83 -10.89 -18.03
N PHE A 159 -9.44 -10.18 -16.96
CA PHE A 159 -10.32 -9.95 -15.81
C PHE A 159 -11.20 -8.70 -15.91
N GLY A 160 -11.06 -7.89 -16.97
CA GLY A 160 -11.78 -6.63 -17.13
C GLY A 160 -11.40 -5.57 -16.09
N THR A 161 -10.15 -5.60 -15.60
CA THR A 161 -9.63 -4.64 -14.62
C THR A 161 -8.68 -3.65 -15.28
N ALA A 162 -8.41 -2.52 -14.62
CA ALA A 162 -7.46 -1.51 -15.07
C ALA A 162 -6.71 -0.91 -13.87
N THR A 163 -5.91 -1.74 -13.21
CA THR A 163 -5.25 -1.41 -11.94
C THR A 163 -3.76 -1.10 -12.08
N GLY A 164 -3.15 -1.48 -13.19
CA GLY A 164 -1.71 -1.45 -13.46
C GLY A 164 -0.95 -2.58 -12.76
N PHE A 165 -1.37 -2.92 -11.54
CA PHE A 165 -0.68 -3.87 -10.66
C PHE A 165 -1.64 -4.92 -10.09
N PRO A 166 -2.18 -5.85 -10.91
CA PRO A 166 -3.18 -6.80 -10.46
C PRO A 166 -2.65 -7.79 -9.41
N THR A 167 -1.35 -8.14 -9.44
CA THR A 167 -0.74 -8.98 -8.38
C THR A 167 -0.66 -8.26 -7.04
N TYR A 168 -0.44 -6.94 -7.06
CA TYR A 168 -0.47 -6.11 -5.86
C TYR A 168 -1.88 -6.10 -5.28
N MET A 169 -2.90 -5.85 -6.10
CA MET A 169 -4.31 -5.85 -5.67
C MET A 169 -4.72 -7.22 -5.10
N PHE A 170 -4.29 -8.31 -5.74
CA PHE A 170 -4.51 -9.66 -5.24
C PHE A 170 -3.86 -9.89 -3.87
N THR A 171 -2.60 -9.52 -3.70
CA THR A 171 -1.87 -9.74 -2.43
C THR A 171 -2.33 -8.85 -1.30
N VAL A 172 -2.82 -7.64 -1.59
CA VAL A 172 -3.33 -6.69 -0.59
C VAL A 172 -4.77 -7.00 -0.18
N PHE A 173 -5.63 -7.48 -1.10
CA PHE A 173 -7.05 -7.66 -0.80
C PHE A 173 -7.51 -9.13 -0.82
N ALA A 174 -7.17 -9.89 -1.85
CA ALA A 174 -7.64 -11.28 -1.96
C ALA A 174 -6.94 -12.21 -0.95
N VAL A 175 -5.63 -12.07 -0.77
CA VAL A 175 -4.86 -12.92 0.15
C VAL A 175 -5.35 -12.80 1.61
N PRO A 176 -5.57 -11.59 2.18
CA PRO A 176 -6.16 -11.49 3.51
C PRO A 176 -7.60 -11.98 3.65
N LEU A 177 -8.40 -11.94 2.58
CA LEU A 177 -9.73 -12.57 2.58
C LEU A 177 -9.61 -14.09 2.77
N ILE A 178 -8.66 -14.73 2.08
CA ILE A 178 -8.45 -16.19 2.16
C ILE A 178 -8.18 -16.62 3.61
N TYR A 179 -7.34 -15.87 4.33
CA TYR A 179 -7.01 -16.17 5.73
C TYR A 179 -7.93 -15.50 6.77
N GLY A 180 -9.06 -14.95 6.33
CA GLY A 180 -10.14 -14.53 7.24
C GLY A 180 -9.99 -13.15 7.86
N ALA A 181 -9.05 -12.31 7.41
CA ALA A 181 -8.93 -10.91 7.82
C ALA A 181 -9.92 -9.97 7.08
N TRP A 182 -11.13 -10.46 6.77
CA TRP A 182 -12.07 -9.80 5.87
C TRP A 182 -12.55 -8.42 6.35
N ARG A 183 -12.65 -8.20 7.68
CA ARG A 183 -13.04 -6.90 8.24
C ARG A 183 -12.00 -5.83 7.96
N PHE A 184 -10.73 -6.19 8.10
CA PHE A 184 -9.62 -5.32 7.74
C PHE A 184 -9.63 -5.04 6.23
N VAL A 185 -9.87 -6.06 5.40
CA VAL A 185 -9.98 -5.88 3.94
C VAL A 185 -11.09 -4.90 3.57
N ILE A 186 -12.26 -4.99 4.17
CA ILE A 186 -13.36 -4.03 3.90
C ILE A 186 -12.95 -2.62 4.29
N LEU A 187 -12.42 -2.42 5.51
CA LEU A 187 -11.95 -1.11 5.96
C LEU A 187 -10.90 -0.54 4.99
N HIS A 188 -9.92 -1.37 4.63
CA HIS A 188 -8.82 -0.97 3.76
C HIS A 188 -9.29 -0.68 2.34
N ALA A 189 -10.17 -1.49 1.76
CA ALA A 189 -10.70 -1.27 0.41
C ALA A 189 -11.57 0.00 0.33
N VAL A 190 -12.43 0.24 1.33
CA VAL A 190 -13.32 1.41 1.36
C VAL A 190 -12.53 2.69 1.59
N VAL A 191 -11.68 2.72 2.61
CA VAL A 191 -10.95 3.95 2.98
C VAL A 191 -9.72 4.15 2.09
N GLY A 192 -9.16 3.09 1.54
CA GLY A 192 -8.01 3.14 0.65
C GLY A 192 -8.39 3.46 -0.79
N PRO A 193 -8.42 2.48 -1.71
CA PRO A 193 -8.60 2.75 -3.13
C PRO A 193 -9.97 3.34 -3.47
N VAL A 194 -11.06 2.93 -2.82
CA VAL A 194 -12.40 3.46 -3.17
C VAL A 194 -12.51 4.95 -2.85
N LEU A 195 -12.15 5.36 -1.64
CA LEU A 195 -12.16 6.77 -1.27
C LEU A 195 -11.09 7.56 -2.04
N ALA A 196 -9.89 7.00 -2.24
CA ALA A 196 -8.85 7.67 -3.03
C ALA A 196 -9.32 7.94 -4.46
N SER A 197 -9.89 6.94 -5.15
CA SER A 197 -10.45 7.10 -6.50
C SER A 197 -11.64 8.07 -6.56
N ALA A 198 -12.39 8.24 -5.47
CA ALA A 198 -13.50 9.21 -5.43
C ALA A 198 -13.02 10.66 -5.23
N LEU A 199 -11.79 10.86 -4.75
CA LEU A 199 -11.24 12.17 -4.41
C LEU A 199 -10.33 12.77 -5.49
N THR A 200 -9.98 12.02 -6.52
CA THR A 200 -9.16 12.51 -7.64
C THR A 200 -9.68 12.03 -8.98
N THR A 201 -9.52 12.86 -9.99
CA THR A 201 -9.69 12.50 -11.40
C THR A 201 -8.38 12.07 -12.07
N ASN A 202 -7.25 12.29 -11.39
CA ASN A 202 -5.92 11.88 -11.85
C ASN A 202 -5.57 10.46 -11.35
N PRO A 203 -5.47 9.46 -12.25
CA PRO A 203 -5.15 8.08 -11.86
C PRO A 203 -3.75 7.92 -11.27
N ASN A 204 -2.80 8.79 -11.60
CA ASN A 204 -1.42 8.76 -11.07
C ASN A 204 -1.32 9.38 -9.67
N GLU A 205 -2.33 10.16 -9.25
CA GLU A 205 -2.46 10.73 -7.91
C GLU A 205 -3.10 9.75 -6.91
N MET A 206 -4.02 8.90 -7.39
CA MET A 206 -4.78 7.96 -6.55
C MET A 206 -3.89 7.13 -5.60
N PRO A 207 -2.76 6.53 -6.03
CA PRO A 207 -1.90 5.78 -5.12
C PRO A 207 -1.29 6.61 -3.99
N ALA A 208 -0.99 7.89 -4.23
CA ALA A 208 -0.43 8.78 -3.22
C ALA A 208 -1.47 9.13 -2.15
N ILE A 209 -2.71 9.39 -2.57
CA ILE A 209 -3.85 9.61 -1.67
C ILE A 209 -4.12 8.36 -0.82
N TRP A 210 -4.05 7.17 -1.42
CA TRP A 210 -4.20 5.93 -0.66
C TRP A 210 -3.08 5.72 0.37
N CYS A 211 -1.83 6.00 -0.01
CA CYS A 211 -0.72 5.96 0.94
C CYS A 211 -0.97 6.88 2.14
N LEU A 212 -1.50 8.07 1.87
CA LEU A 212 -1.86 9.04 2.90
C LEU A 212 -2.91 8.49 3.89
N PHE A 213 -3.96 7.85 3.38
CA PHE A 213 -4.99 7.24 4.24
C PHE A 213 -4.48 6.04 5.04
N SER A 214 -3.34 5.45 4.68
CA SER A 214 -2.85 4.23 5.31
C SER A 214 -2.51 4.41 6.80
N ILE A 215 -1.93 5.55 7.19
CA ILE A 215 -1.69 5.84 8.62
C ILE A 215 -3.02 5.93 9.38
N ALA A 216 -4.01 6.63 8.82
CA ALA A 216 -5.33 6.75 9.44
C ALA A 216 -6.03 5.38 9.59
N ILE A 217 -5.97 4.54 8.55
CA ILE A 217 -6.50 3.16 8.57
C ILE A 217 -5.84 2.37 9.70
N LEU A 218 -4.51 2.42 9.82
CA LEU A 218 -3.77 1.71 10.87
C LEU A 218 -4.12 2.22 12.27
N LEU A 219 -4.26 3.53 12.46
CA LEU A 219 -4.63 4.10 13.75
C LEU A 219 -6.05 3.72 14.16
N VAL A 220 -7.01 3.78 13.23
CA VAL A 220 -8.39 3.33 13.44
C VAL A 220 -8.39 1.85 13.79
N ALA A 221 -7.65 1.05 13.03
CA ALA A 221 -7.48 -0.39 13.23
C ALA A 221 -6.89 -0.74 14.61
N LEU A 222 -5.97 0.08 15.12
CA LEU A 222 -5.35 -0.13 16.42
C LEU A 222 -6.17 0.39 17.61
N SER A 223 -7.25 1.14 17.36
CA SER A 223 -8.11 1.59 18.46
C SER A 223 -8.70 0.38 19.20
N PRO A 224 -8.75 0.38 20.54
CA PRO A 224 -9.16 -0.81 21.30
C PRO A 224 -10.52 -1.38 20.91
N VAL A 225 -11.48 -0.50 20.59
CA VAL A 225 -12.84 -0.85 20.17
C VAL A 225 -12.82 -1.53 18.81
N VAL A 226 -12.14 -0.92 17.83
CA VAL A 226 -12.11 -1.43 16.46
C VAL A 226 -11.24 -2.68 16.37
N ARG A 227 -10.12 -2.75 17.11
CA ARG A 227 -9.27 -3.95 17.18
C ARG A 227 -10.08 -5.16 17.65
N LYS A 228 -10.89 -5.02 18.71
CA LYS A 228 -11.78 -6.09 19.19
C LYS A 228 -12.79 -6.53 18.12
N TRP A 229 -13.32 -5.59 17.34
CA TRP A 229 -14.26 -5.89 16.26
C TRP A 229 -13.59 -6.57 15.05
N MET A 230 -12.39 -6.12 14.68
CA MET A 230 -11.65 -6.63 13.53
C MET A 230 -11.04 -8.01 13.79
N THR A 231 -10.65 -8.31 15.03
CA THR A 231 -10.06 -9.59 15.37
C THR A 231 -11.02 -10.73 15.03
N ALA A 232 -10.60 -11.61 14.12
CA ALA A 232 -11.40 -12.78 13.77
C ALA A 232 -11.41 -13.79 14.92
N THR A 233 -12.58 -14.12 15.45
CA THR A 233 -12.77 -15.19 16.46
C THR A 233 -13.09 -16.55 15.83
N HIS A 234 -13.46 -16.56 14.55
CA HIS A 234 -13.82 -17.75 13.80
C HIS A 234 -13.09 -17.74 12.45
N TRP A 235 -12.65 -18.91 12.01
CA TRP A 235 -12.11 -19.12 10.66
C TRP A 235 -13.12 -19.93 9.86
N TRP A 236 -13.80 -19.30 8.90
CA TRP A 236 -14.77 -19.95 8.00
C TRP A 236 -15.77 -20.87 8.74
N GLY A 237 -16.36 -20.36 9.83
CA GLY A 237 -17.38 -21.09 10.61
C GLY A 237 -16.84 -22.05 11.68
N LYS A 238 -15.52 -22.21 11.81
CA LYS A 238 -14.91 -22.96 12.93
C LYS A 238 -14.43 -22.00 14.02
N GLU A 239 -14.88 -22.21 15.25
CA GLU A 239 -14.24 -21.62 16.43
C GLU A 239 -12.81 -22.13 16.51
N ILE A 240 -11.86 -21.20 16.50
CA ILE A 240 -10.47 -21.52 16.82
C ILE A 240 -10.25 -20.95 18.19
N ASN A 241 -10.18 -21.84 19.19
CA ASN A 241 -9.88 -21.45 20.56
C ASN A 241 -8.65 -20.52 20.55
N ALA A 242 -8.87 -19.28 20.97
CA ALA A 242 -7.83 -18.30 21.23
C ALA A 242 -7.09 -18.72 22.50
N GLN A 243 -6.31 -19.79 22.41
CA GLN A 243 -5.39 -20.22 23.47
C GLN A 243 -4.02 -20.42 22.85
N GLY A 244 -3.11 -19.51 23.19
CA GLY A 244 -1.74 -19.41 22.69
C GLY A 244 -1.38 -17.96 22.50
#